data_AF-A0A353UFW2-F1
#
_entry.id   AF-A0A353UFW2-F1
#
_cell.length_a   1.000
_cell.length_b   1.000
_cell.length_c   1.000
_cell.angle_alpha   90.00
_cell.angle_beta   90.00
_cell.angle_gamma   90.00
#
_symmetry.space_group_name_H-M   'P 1'
#
loop_
_entity.id
_entity.type
_entity.pdbx_description
1 polymer ?
#
loop_
_entity_poly.entity_id
_entity_poly.type
_entity_poly.pdbx_seq_one_letter_code
_entity_poly.pdbx_strand_id
1 'polypeptide(L)'
;MAPAVKDYYEILGVNKTASQDEIKKAYRKFARKYHPDLNPGDKTSEHKFKEINEAYSVLGDEKKRADYDQFGKSPFEAGGQWYEGARPDFGETADFGGF
;
A
#
# COMPACT_ATOMS: atom_id res chain seq x y z
N MET A 1 -19.75 -0.04 11.90
CA MET A 1 -18.43 0.55 11.58
C MET A 1 -17.59 -0.55 10.96
N ALA A 2 -17.67 -0.74 9.63
CA ALA A 2 -16.82 -1.73 8.96
C ALA A 2 -15.36 -1.26 9.13
N PRO A 3 -14.41 -2.15 9.44
CA PRO A 3 -13.01 -1.76 9.52
C PRO A 3 -12.66 -1.08 8.20
N ALA A 4 -12.21 0.18 8.27
CA ALA A 4 -11.87 0.97 7.10
C ALA A 4 -10.78 0.22 6.33
N VAL A 5 -11.21 -0.55 5.33
CA VAL A 5 -10.33 -1.16 4.34
C VAL A 5 -9.59 0.04 3.76
N LYS A 6 -8.29 0.16 4.04
CA LYS A 6 -7.51 1.31 3.60
C LYS A 6 -7.57 1.34 2.07
N ASP A 7 -8.39 2.24 1.53
CA ASP A 7 -8.50 2.43 0.10
C ASP A 7 -7.24 3.18 -0.36
N TYR A 8 -6.28 2.45 -0.91
CA TYR A 8 -5.04 3.03 -1.44
C TYR A 8 -5.30 4.10 -2.50
N TYR A 9 -6.42 3.97 -3.22
CA TYR A 9 -6.91 4.97 -4.16
C TYR A 9 -7.29 6.29 -3.48
N GLU A 10 -7.98 6.23 -2.33
CA GLU A 10 -8.32 7.42 -1.54
C GLU A 10 -7.09 8.08 -0.92
N ILE A 11 -6.13 7.28 -0.44
CA ILE A 11 -4.86 7.76 0.10
C ILE A 11 -4.07 8.55 -0.96
N LEU A 12 -4.03 8.03 -2.19
CA LEU A 12 -3.43 8.72 -3.33
C LEU A 12 -4.35 9.79 -3.94
N GLY A 13 -5.59 9.94 -3.46
CA GLY A 13 -6.57 10.89 -3.99
C GLY A 13 -6.87 10.67 -5.48
N VAL A 14 -6.81 9.44 -5.95
CA VAL A 14 -7.07 9.04 -7.35
C VAL A 14 -8.28 8.13 -7.42
N ASN A 15 -8.90 8.04 -8.60
CA ASN A 15 -10.00 7.11 -8.80
C ASN A 15 -9.48 5.66 -8.89
N LYS A 16 -10.32 4.68 -8.54
CA LYS A 16 -10.06 3.24 -8.81
C LYS A 16 -9.83 2.93 -10.29
N THR A 17 -10.36 3.75 -11.18
CA THR A 17 -10.14 3.67 -12.63
C THR A 17 -8.89 4.42 -13.10
N ALA A 18 -8.11 5.01 -12.19
CA ALA A 18 -6.93 5.77 -12.55
C ALA A 18 -5.90 4.89 -13.28
N SER A 19 -5.25 5.49 -14.26
CA SER A 19 -4.12 4.92 -14.97
C SER A 19 -2.86 4.87 -14.10
N GLN A 20 -1.89 4.05 -14.47
CA GLN A 20 -0.59 3.99 -13.79
C GLN A 20 0.12 5.37 -13.78
N ASP A 21 -0.05 6.13 -14.86
CA ASP A 21 0.49 7.48 -14.95
C ASP A 21 -0.14 8.44 -13.94
N GLU A 22 -1.44 8.34 -13.70
CA GLU A 22 -2.16 9.14 -12.70
C GLU A 22 -1.73 8.77 -11.28
N ILE A 23 -1.63 7.48 -10.97
CA ILE A 23 -1.13 6.96 -9.69
C ILE A 23 0.29 7.49 -9.44
N LYS A 24 1.18 7.40 -10.43
CA LYS A 24 2.56 7.90 -10.34
C LYS A 24 2.64 9.42 -10.23
N LYS A 25 1.76 10.16 -10.91
CA LYS A 25 1.65 11.63 -10.77
C LYS A 25 1.17 12.01 -9.37
N ALA A 26 0.15 11.35 -8.84
CA ALA A 26 -0.38 11.58 -7.51
C ALA A 26 0.66 11.28 -6.44
N TYR A 27 1.32 10.12 -6.50
CA TYR A 27 2.42 9.76 -5.60
C TYR A 27 3.50 10.86 -5.57
N ARG A 28 4.00 11.29 -6.73
CA ARG A 28 5.03 12.35 -6.80
C ARG A 28 4.56 13.68 -6.19
N LYS A 29 3.30 14.05 -6.40
CA LYS A 29 2.71 15.27 -5.85
C LYS A 29 2.65 15.21 -4.32
N PHE A 30 2.17 14.09 -3.77
CA PHE A 30 2.02 13.92 -2.33
C PHE A 30 3.34 13.63 -1.62
N ALA A 31 4.26 12.88 -2.23
CA ALA A 31 5.59 12.62 -1.70
C ALA A 31 6.38 13.92 -1.52
N ARG A 32 6.25 14.89 -2.44
CA ARG A 32 6.80 16.24 -2.25
C ARG A 32 6.05 17.01 -1.17
N LYS A 33 4.72 16.96 -1.16
CA LYS A 33 3.90 17.70 -0.18
C LYS A 33 4.18 17.28 1.27
N TYR A 34 4.37 15.98 1.51
CA TYR A 34 4.60 15.40 2.83
C TYR A 34 6.05 14.92 3.02
N HIS A 35 6.99 15.40 2.21
CA HIS A 35 8.39 15.01 2.31
C HIS A 35 8.96 15.41 3.68
N PRO A 36 9.75 14.55 4.36
CA PRO A 36 10.38 14.90 5.64
C PRO A 36 11.29 16.13 5.53
N ASP A 37 11.99 16.32 4.41
CA ASP A 37 12.83 17.50 4.20
C ASP A 37 12.03 18.81 4.15
N LEU A 38 10.79 18.77 3.65
CA LEU A 38 9.92 19.95 3.54
C LEU A 38 9.06 20.15 4.80
N ASN A 39 8.85 19.09 5.58
CA ASN A 39 8.05 19.10 6.81
C ASN A 39 8.83 18.44 7.96
N PRO A 40 10.00 18.99 8.35
CA PRO A 40 10.82 18.40 9.40
C PRO A 40 10.06 18.41 10.73
N GLY A 41 9.91 17.23 11.35
CA GLY A 41 9.28 17.07 12.67
C GLY A 41 7.75 16.99 12.68
N ASP A 42 7.09 17.03 11.52
CA ASP A 42 5.63 16.84 11.45
C ASP A 42 5.28 15.35 11.36
N LYS A 43 4.83 14.80 12.50
CA LYS A 43 4.35 13.41 12.62
C LYS A 43 3.17 13.10 11.70
N THR A 44 2.37 14.11 11.35
CA THR A 44 1.23 13.95 10.43
C THR A 44 1.71 13.73 9.01
N SER A 45 2.71 14.51 8.58
CA SER A 45 3.36 14.35 7.28
C SER A 45 4.07 13.01 7.19
N GLU A 46 4.75 12.57 8.24
CA GLU A 46 5.39 11.24 8.29
C GLU A 46 4.37 10.10 8.15
N HIS A 47 3.24 10.17 8.86
CA HIS A 47 2.18 9.17 8.76
C HIS A 47 1.61 9.10 7.34
N LYS A 48 1.23 10.26 6.79
CA LYS A 48 0.70 10.33 5.42
C LYS A 48 1.72 9.85 4.39
N PHE A 49 3.00 10.21 4.54
CA PHE A 49 4.05 9.77 3.66
C PHE A 49 4.19 8.24 3.65
N LYS A 50 4.10 7.59 4.82
CA LYS A 50 4.07 6.12 4.91
C LYS A 50 2.87 5.53 4.17
N GLU A 51 1.67 6.07 4.39
CA GLU A 51 0.45 5.61 3.72
C GLU A 51 0.54 5.76 2.19
N ILE A 52 1.05 6.89 1.71
CA ILE A 52 1.23 7.16 0.27
C ILE A 52 2.25 6.20 -0.36
N ASN A 53 3.31 5.86 0.37
CA ASN A 53 4.34 4.94 -0.10
C ASN A 53 3.82 3.49 -0.14
N GLU A 54 3.05 3.09 0.87
CA GLU A 54 2.35 1.80 0.91
C GLU A 54 1.38 1.68 -0.28
N ALA A 55 0.54 2.71 -0.48
CA ALA A 55 -0.42 2.77 -1.59
C ALA A 55 0.27 2.67 -2.96
N TYR A 56 1.37 3.40 -3.17
CA TYR A 56 2.12 3.32 -4.42
C TYR A 56 2.82 1.96 -4.61
N SER A 57 3.28 1.32 -3.53
CA SER A 57 3.91 0.00 -3.58
C SER A 57 2.96 -1.11 -4.05
N VAL A 58 1.65 -0.91 -3.89
CA VAL A 58 0.59 -1.82 -4.33
C VAL A 58 0.00 -1.37 -5.67
N LEU A 59 -0.42 -0.12 -5.78
CA LEU A 59 -1.12 0.38 -6.97
C LEU A 59 -0.20 0.72 -8.14
N GLY A 60 1.06 1.05 -7.86
CA GLY A 60 2.06 1.44 -8.86
C GLY A 60 2.63 0.29 -9.68
N ASP A 61 2.35 -0.96 -9.28
CA ASP A 61 2.68 -2.16 -10.04
C ASP A 61 1.37 -2.79 -10.53
N GLU A 62 1.26 -3.01 -11.84
CA GLU A 62 0.05 -3.58 -12.45
C GLU A 62 -0.29 -4.96 -11.89
N LYS A 63 0.71 -5.78 -11.57
CA LYS A 63 0.51 -7.11 -11.01
C LYS A 63 -0.05 -7.02 -9.60
N LYS A 64 0.57 -6.23 -8.73
CA LYS A 64 0.12 -6.05 -7.34
C LYS A 64 -1.22 -5.32 -7.26
N ARG A 65 -1.49 -4.41 -8.20
CA ARG A 65 -2.79 -3.78 -8.34
C ARG A 65 -3.85 -4.79 -8.74
N ALA A 66 -3.57 -5.66 -9.71
CA ALA A 66 -4.49 -6.73 -10.09
C ALA A 66 -4.76 -7.66 -8.91
N ASP A 67 -3.72 -8.05 -8.16
CA ASP A 67 -3.87 -8.85 -6.94
C ASP A 67 -4.70 -8.10 -5.87
N TYR A 68 -4.48 -6.80 -5.67
CA TYR A 68 -5.28 -5.99 -4.75
C TYR A 68 -6.74 -5.83 -5.20
N ASP A 69 -6.97 -5.66 -6.50
CA ASP A 69 -8.31 -5.57 -7.08
C ASP A 69 -9.03 -6.93 -7.05
N GLN A 70 -8.31 -8.05 -7.14
CA GLN A 70 -8.84 -9.42 -7.16
C GLN A 70 -9.04 -10.01 -5.76
N PHE A 71 -8.10 -9.80 -4.84
CA PHE A 71 -8.11 -10.36 -3.49
C PHE A 71 -8.53 -9.34 -2.42
N GLY A 72 -8.35 -8.04 -2.66
CA GLY A 72 -8.69 -6.96 -1.72
C GLY A 72 -10.13 -6.45 -1.82
N LYS A 73 -10.87 -6.80 -2.88
CA LYS A 73 -12.30 -6.46 -3.08
C LYS A 73 -13.29 -7.60 -2.80
N SER A 74 -12.85 -8.72 -2.23
CA SER A 74 -13.78 -9.74 -1.75
C SER A 74 -14.06 -9.53 -0.26
N PRO A 75 -15.12 -8.80 0.12
CA PRO A 75 -15.67 -8.96 1.45
C PRO A 75 -16.36 -10.34 1.47
N PHE A 76 -15.61 -11.39 1.80
CA PHE A 76 -16.17 -12.62 2.34
C PHE A 76 -17.20 -13.41 1.47
N GLU A 77 -17.27 -13.21 0.15
CA GLU A 77 -18.22 -13.97 -0.71
C GLU A 77 -17.55 -14.55 -1.96
N ALA A 78 -16.63 -15.48 -1.76
CA ALA A 78 -16.43 -16.60 -2.68
C ALA A 78 -15.55 -17.63 -1.96
N GLY A 79 -16.20 -18.67 -1.41
CA GLY A 79 -15.50 -19.73 -0.69
C GLY A 79 -14.39 -20.37 -1.51
N GLY A 80 -13.32 -20.75 -0.80
CA GLY A 80 -12.34 -21.72 -1.29
C GLY A 80 -10.90 -21.22 -1.30
N GLN A 81 -10.16 -21.54 -0.24
CA GLN A 81 -8.80 -22.09 -0.34
C GLN A 81 -7.75 -21.30 -1.13
N TRP A 82 -7.36 -20.07 -0.75
CA TRP A 82 -6.13 -19.48 -1.32
C TRP A 82 -5.30 -18.68 -0.30
N TYR A 83 -5.13 -19.22 0.91
CA TYR A 83 -4.10 -18.73 1.82
C TYR A 83 -3.31 -19.86 2.49
N GLU A 84 -2.75 -20.74 1.66
CA GLU A 84 -1.65 -21.64 2.03
C GLU A 84 -0.55 -21.43 0.99
N GLY A 85 0.27 -20.38 1.12
CA GLY A 85 1.44 -20.22 0.24
C GLY A 85 2.03 -18.83 0.03
N ALA A 86 1.39 -17.73 0.46
CA ALA A 86 1.92 -16.39 0.22
C ALA A 86 1.91 -15.53 1.50
N ARG A 87 2.71 -15.94 2.48
CA ARG A 87 3.29 -14.97 3.41
C ARG A 87 4.53 -14.38 2.71
N PRO A 88 4.57 -13.08 2.36
CA PRO A 88 5.85 -12.41 2.24
C PRO A 88 6.38 -12.27 3.66
N ASP A 89 7.25 -13.21 4.03
CA ASP A 89 8.05 -13.17 5.25
C ASP A 89 8.97 -11.95 5.20
N PHE A 90 8.48 -10.83 5.74
CA PHE A 90 9.28 -9.66 6.05
C PHE A 90 9.36 -9.55 7.58
N GLY A 91 9.99 -10.54 8.23
CA GLY A 91 10.34 -10.37 9.64
C GLY A 91 10.69 -11.59 10.47
N GLU A 92 11.48 -12.56 10.02
CA GLU A 92 12.30 -13.41 10.89
C GLU A 92 13.32 -14.19 10.04
N THR A 93 14.58 -13.76 9.94
CA THR A 93 15.68 -14.51 10.57
C THR A 93 16.97 -13.71 10.38
N ALA A 94 17.30 -12.91 11.38
CA ALA A 94 18.66 -12.47 11.63
C ALA A 94 19.01 -12.88 13.06
N ASP A 95 19.43 -14.13 13.24
CA ASP A 95 20.11 -14.65 14.43
C ASP A 95 20.92 -15.89 13.99
N PHE A 96 22.15 -15.71 13.49
CA PHE A 96 23.41 -15.68 14.24
C PHE A 96 23.75 -16.98 14.98
N GLY A 97 24.65 -17.78 14.38
CA GLY A 97 25.67 -18.61 15.01
C GLY A 97 25.35 -19.45 16.26
N GLY A 98 25.34 -20.77 16.10
CA GLY A 98 25.56 -21.68 17.22
C GLY A 98 25.50 -23.16 16.82
N PHE A 99 26.58 -23.88 17.15
CA PHE A 99 26.81 -25.33 17.07
C PHE A 99 27.44 -25.88 15.79
#